data_AF-A0A9E5WTY5-F1
#
_entry.id   AF-A0A9E5WTY5-F1
#
_cell.length_a   1.000
_cell.length_b   1.000
_cell.length_c   1.000
_cell.angle_alpha   90.00
_cell.angle_beta   90.00
_cell.angle_gamma   90.00
#
_symmetry.space_group_name_H-M   'P 1'
#
loop_
_entity.id
_entity.type
_entity.pdbx_description
1 polymer ?
#
loop_
_entity_poly.entity_id
_entity_poly.type
_entity_poly.pdbx_seq_one_letter_code
_entity_poly.pdbx_strand_id
1 'polypeptide(L)'
;DNGWDPPVAPTDMLESHPYIFIRLWHAKQMKENPIRQLAQPRLPWAYRGHEKELPNAVLINEYGWLWLTRDGQPTSLTQNIYRFLLGADSTVEQRRELYAYYLAAMTEYWRSHRKAAGVLHFCGLTYSRPGDKPRPEGGATSDHFLDVAKLTFEPHFERRVRDAFSPVGLMIDLWDETLPAGQTRAIKVPVINDLDRPWEGRVQLKLLQGDRCLWQQTKSCRVESLGREVLSFSVPLPKAAARFQLVAELLGFGDCPVRSVRWFRIRASQ
;
A
#
# COMPACT_ATOMS: atom_id res chain seq x y z
N ASP A 1 3.60 -19.26 -16.80
CA ASP A 1 3.61 -18.94 -15.37
C ASP A 1 4.12 -20.20 -14.69
N ASN A 2 5.30 -20.11 -14.09
CA ASN A 2 5.96 -21.25 -13.44
C ASN A 2 5.80 -21.19 -11.92
N GLY A 3 4.86 -20.39 -11.40
CA GLY A 3 4.70 -20.24 -9.97
C GLY A 3 5.97 -19.68 -9.32
N TRP A 4 6.24 -20.16 -8.10
CA TRP A 4 7.44 -19.83 -7.33
C TRP A 4 8.65 -20.70 -7.69
N ASP A 5 8.77 -21.14 -8.94
CA ASP A 5 9.90 -21.94 -9.45
C ASP A 5 10.79 -21.12 -10.41
N PRO A 6 12.02 -21.59 -10.71
CA PRO A 6 12.88 -20.96 -11.71
C PRO A 6 12.21 -20.83 -13.08
N PRO A 7 12.66 -19.89 -13.93
CA PRO A 7 12.21 -19.83 -15.32
C PRO A 7 12.66 -21.10 -16.06
N VAL A 8 11.79 -21.65 -16.91
CA VAL A 8 12.09 -22.82 -17.76
C VAL A 8 12.59 -22.34 -19.13
N ALA A 9 12.02 -21.24 -19.63
CA ALA A 9 12.44 -20.56 -20.84
C ALA A 9 13.01 -19.16 -20.55
N PRO A 10 13.90 -18.61 -21.40
CA PRO A 10 14.48 -17.27 -21.22
C PRO A 10 13.46 -16.13 -21.19
N THR A 11 12.27 -16.34 -21.75
CA THR A 11 11.18 -15.36 -21.81
C THR A 11 10.14 -15.51 -20.71
N ASP A 12 10.29 -16.50 -19.82
CA ASP A 12 9.37 -16.68 -18.71
C ASP A 12 9.45 -15.48 -17.76
N MET A 13 8.32 -15.11 -17.18
CA MET A 13 8.31 -14.14 -16.09
C MET A 13 8.78 -14.79 -14.79
N LEU A 14 9.23 -13.98 -13.83
CA LEU A 14 9.52 -14.40 -12.47
C LEU A 14 8.45 -13.87 -11.52
N GLU A 15 7.95 -14.72 -10.64
CA GLU A 15 7.11 -14.27 -9.54
C GLU A 15 7.93 -13.58 -8.44
N SER A 16 7.31 -12.61 -7.78
CA SER A 16 7.84 -11.94 -6.61
C SER A 16 6.77 -11.83 -5.52
N HIS A 17 7.10 -12.30 -4.32
CA HIS A 17 6.21 -12.27 -3.16
C HIS A 17 6.76 -11.38 -2.04
N PRO A 18 6.82 -10.03 -2.20
CA PRO A 18 7.45 -9.14 -1.24
C PRO A 18 6.57 -8.87 -0.01
N TYR A 19 6.40 -9.90 0.82
CA TYR A 19 5.63 -9.86 2.05
C TYR A 19 6.37 -9.10 3.16
N ILE A 20 6.11 -7.81 3.29
CA ILE A 20 6.74 -6.95 4.30
C ILE A 20 6.35 -7.34 5.72
N PHE A 21 5.13 -7.88 5.90
CA PHE A 21 4.63 -8.29 7.21
C PHE A 21 4.90 -9.76 7.56
N ILE A 22 5.51 -10.58 6.68
CA ILE A 22 5.78 -12.01 6.96
C ILE A 22 6.66 -12.22 8.20
N ARG A 23 7.54 -11.27 8.52
CA ARG A 23 8.42 -11.33 9.70
C ARG A 23 7.65 -11.43 11.02
N LEU A 24 6.42 -10.92 11.06
CA LEU A 24 5.53 -10.99 12.22
C LEU A 24 4.89 -12.38 12.41
N TRP A 25 5.02 -13.28 11.43
CA TRP A 25 4.60 -14.67 11.60
C TRP A 25 5.49 -15.41 12.61
N HIS A 26 6.82 -15.20 12.54
CA HIS A 26 7.79 -15.89 13.40
C HIS A 26 8.20 -15.09 14.64
N ALA A 27 8.01 -13.77 14.64
CA ALA A 27 8.45 -12.91 15.73
C ALA A 27 7.44 -12.89 16.90
N LYS A 28 7.92 -13.15 18.12
CA LYS A 28 7.11 -12.97 19.35
C LYS A 28 6.78 -11.50 19.61
N GLN A 29 7.64 -10.57 19.18
CA GLN A 29 7.48 -9.12 19.29
C GLN A 29 8.30 -8.42 18.19
N MET A 30 7.81 -7.27 17.71
CA MET A 30 8.56 -6.37 16.83
C MET A 30 8.86 -5.06 17.55
N LYS A 31 9.97 -4.40 17.19
CA LYS A 31 10.34 -3.08 17.76
C LYS A 31 9.74 -1.93 16.95
N GLU A 32 9.49 -2.13 15.66
CA GLU A 32 9.02 -1.09 14.73
C GLU A 32 8.00 -1.61 13.73
N ASN A 33 7.18 -0.70 13.19
CA ASN A 33 6.21 -0.99 12.15
C ASN A 33 6.90 -1.39 10.83
N PRO A 34 6.60 -2.58 10.26
CA PRO A 34 7.23 -3.04 9.02
C PRO A 34 7.08 -2.09 7.84
N ILE A 35 6.05 -1.26 7.78
CA ILE A 35 5.82 -0.33 6.66
C ILE A 35 6.99 0.66 6.46
N ARG A 36 7.75 0.96 7.52
CA ARG A 36 8.94 1.84 7.43
C ARG A 36 10.02 1.32 6.49
N GLN A 37 10.02 0.01 6.24
CA GLN A 37 10.93 -0.62 5.29
C GLN A 37 10.71 -0.16 3.83
N LEU A 38 9.60 0.53 3.56
CA LEU A 38 9.29 1.14 2.27
C LEU A 38 9.90 2.54 2.10
N ALA A 39 10.56 3.09 3.13
CA ALA A 39 11.29 4.36 3.02
C ALA A 39 12.44 4.34 2.00
N GLN A 40 12.90 3.15 1.61
CA GLN A 40 13.90 2.96 0.58
C GLN A 40 13.27 2.20 -0.60
N PRO A 41 13.54 2.59 -1.86
CA PRO A 41 13.15 1.81 -3.02
C PRO A 41 13.75 0.40 -2.95
N ARG A 42 12.89 -0.61 -3.09
CA ARG A 42 13.25 -2.02 -3.08
C ARG A 42 13.07 -2.56 -4.47
N LEU A 43 13.98 -3.44 -4.87
CA LEU A 43 13.73 -4.30 -6.02
C LEU A 43 12.75 -5.38 -5.57
N PRO A 44 11.75 -5.73 -6.41
CA PRO A 44 11.04 -6.98 -6.22
C PRO A 44 12.07 -8.11 -6.28
N TRP A 45 12.14 -8.89 -5.21
CA TRP A 45 13.01 -10.06 -5.16
C TRP A 45 12.25 -11.24 -5.75
N ALA A 46 12.90 -11.96 -6.64
CA ALA A 46 12.35 -13.13 -7.29
C ALA A 46 12.98 -14.39 -6.66
N TYR A 47 12.46 -15.56 -7.03
CA TYR A 47 12.94 -16.89 -6.66
C TYR A 47 14.30 -16.94 -5.94
N ARG A 48 14.28 -17.28 -4.64
CA ARG A 48 15.47 -17.51 -3.79
C ARG A 48 16.57 -16.43 -3.82
N GLY A 49 16.27 -15.18 -4.20
CA GLY A 49 17.24 -14.09 -4.20
C GLY A 49 18.09 -13.96 -5.48
N HIS A 50 17.69 -14.63 -6.57
CA HIS A 50 18.40 -14.58 -7.86
C HIS A 50 17.92 -13.44 -8.78
N GLU A 51 17.21 -12.43 -8.27
CA GLU A 51 16.71 -11.30 -9.08
C GLU A 51 17.79 -10.50 -9.81
N LYS A 52 19.04 -10.60 -9.37
CA LYS A 52 20.19 -9.92 -10.01
C LYS A 52 20.82 -10.73 -11.14
N GLU A 53 20.44 -11.99 -11.28
CA GLU A 53 21.10 -12.96 -12.15
C GLU A 53 20.25 -13.32 -13.38
N LEU A 54 18.98 -12.89 -13.40
CA LEU A 54 18.02 -13.24 -14.44
C LEU A 54 17.45 -11.97 -15.09
N PRO A 55 17.57 -11.79 -16.43
CA PRO A 55 17.06 -10.61 -17.14
C PRO A 55 15.52 -10.60 -17.30
N ASN A 56 14.84 -11.57 -16.71
CA ASN A 56 13.42 -11.85 -16.87
C ASN A 56 12.53 -10.75 -16.25
N ALA A 57 11.35 -10.56 -16.83
CA ALA A 57 10.35 -9.66 -16.28
C ALA A 57 9.84 -10.17 -14.92
N VAL A 58 9.89 -9.32 -13.89
CA VAL A 58 9.41 -9.67 -12.55
C VAL A 58 7.97 -9.18 -12.35
N LEU A 59 7.06 -10.11 -12.04
CA LEU A 59 5.68 -9.84 -11.70
C LEU A 59 5.49 -9.99 -10.19
N ILE A 60 5.04 -8.94 -9.51
CA ILE A 60 4.58 -9.06 -8.12
C ILE A 60 3.14 -9.54 -8.16
N ASN A 61 2.89 -10.82 -7.90
CA ASN A 61 1.54 -11.39 -7.89
C ASN A 61 1.00 -11.63 -6.47
N GLU A 62 1.85 -11.59 -5.43
CA GLU A 62 1.42 -11.65 -4.05
C GLU A 62 2.19 -10.66 -3.16
N TYR A 63 1.48 -9.90 -2.32
CA TYR A 63 2.09 -8.98 -1.36
C TYR A 63 1.10 -8.68 -0.23
N GLY A 64 1.55 -7.93 0.78
CA GLY A 64 0.70 -7.57 1.91
C GLY A 64 0.95 -8.45 3.13
N TRP A 65 0.35 -9.64 3.20
CA TRP A 65 0.36 -10.51 4.38
C TRP A 65 -0.51 -9.97 5.55
N LEU A 66 -1.62 -9.31 5.23
CA LEU A 66 -2.54 -8.69 6.20
C LEU A 66 -3.95 -9.28 6.15
N TRP A 67 -4.11 -10.49 5.61
CA TRP A 67 -5.42 -11.10 5.40
C TRP A 67 -6.31 -11.11 6.65
N LEU A 68 -7.59 -10.86 6.40
CA LEU A 68 -8.70 -11.03 7.32
C LEU A 68 -9.68 -11.99 6.68
N THR A 69 -10.38 -12.79 7.48
CA THR A 69 -11.58 -13.50 7.04
C THR A 69 -12.67 -12.51 6.63
N ARG A 70 -13.71 -12.98 5.93
CA ARG A 70 -14.82 -12.11 5.47
C ARG A 70 -15.58 -11.42 6.61
N ASP A 71 -15.67 -12.04 7.79
CA ASP A 71 -16.20 -11.45 9.01
C ASP A 71 -15.22 -10.50 9.72
N GLY A 72 -14.03 -10.29 9.15
CA GLY A 72 -13.05 -9.29 9.61
C GLY A 72 -12.18 -9.76 10.78
N GLN A 73 -12.07 -11.08 10.99
CA GLN A 73 -11.16 -11.65 11.96
C GLN A 73 -9.78 -11.91 11.33
N PRO A 74 -8.68 -11.82 12.08
CA PRO A 74 -7.38 -12.24 11.58
C PRO A 74 -7.40 -13.71 11.13
N THR A 75 -6.70 -14.01 10.03
CA THR A 75 -6.47 -15.39 9.60
C THR A 75 -5.44 -16.07 10.49
N SER A 76 -5.21 -17.37 10.31
CA SER A 76 -4.23 -18.13 11.09
C SER A 76 -2.79 -17.59 10.95
N LEU A 77 -2.52 -16.75 9.95
CA LEU A 77 -1.20 -16.15 9.70
C LEU A 77 -1.05 -14.73 10.26
N THR A 78 -2.14 -14.03 10.58
CA THR A 78 -2.12 -12.57 10.78
C THR A 78 -2.51 -12.10 12.18
N GLN A 79 -2.90 -13.01 13.08
CA GLN A 79 -3.29 -12.66 14.47
C GLN A 79 -2.25 -11.79 15.18
N ASN A 80 -0.97 -12.18 15.14
CA ASN A 80 0.11 -11.44 15.81
C ASN A 80 0.36 -10.06 15.17
N ILE A 81 0.07 -9.91 13.88
CA ILE A 81 0.23 -8.64 13.17
C ILE A 81 -0.79 -7.62 13.68
N TYR A 82 -2.06 -8.00 13.73
CA TYR A 82 -3.12 -7.12 14.22
C TYR A 82 -2.95 -6.80 15.70
N ARG A 83 -2.56 -7.78 16.53
CA ARG A 83 -2.23 -7.54 17.94
C ARG A 83 -1.10 -6.52 18.09
N PHE A 84 -0.06 -6.61 17.26
CA PHE A 84 1.07 -5.67 17.32
C PHE A 84 0.67 -4.26 16.86
N LEU A 85 -0.09 -4.14 15.77
CA LEU A 85 -0.40 -2.85 15.14
C LEU A 85 -1.56 -2.10 15.81
N LEU A 86 -2.56 -2.81 16.33
CA LEU A 86 -3.80 -2.24 16.85
C LEU A 86 -4.11 -2.62 18.31
N GLY A 87 -3.35 -3.55 18.89
CA GLY A 87 -3.64 -4.12 20.21
C GLY A 87 -4.55 -5.35 20.14
N ALA A 88 -4.60 -6.09 21.26
CA ALA A 88 -5.38 -7.33 21.36
C ALA A 88 -6.89 -7.09 21.20
N ASP A 89 -7.38 -5.95 21.65
CA ASP A 89 -8.82 -5.60 21.68
C ASP A 89 -9.27 -4.81 20.45
N SER A 90 -8.50 -4.89 19.34
CA SER A 90 -8.86 -4.20 18.10
C SER A 90 -10.26 -4.59 17.62
N THR A 91 -10.99 -3.65 17.03
CA THR A 91 -12.30 -3.93 16.44
C THR A 91 -12.16 -4.43 15.00
N VAL A 92 -13.21 -5.08 14.48
CA VAL A 92 -13.28 -5.49 13.06
C VAL A 92 -13.05 -4.30 12.13
N GLU A 93 -13.68 -3.17 12.44
CA GLU A 93 -13.57 -1.93 11.67
C GLU A 93 -12.12 -1.41 11.61
N GLN A 94 -11.45 -1.34 12.76
CA GLN A 94 -10.05 -0.92 12.82
C GLN A 94 -9.14 -1.83 12.00
N ARG A 95 -9.39 -3.15 12.02
CA ARG A 95 -8.63 -4.12 11.23
C ARG A 95 -8.84 -3.94 9.74
N ARG A 96 -10.10 -3.79 9.29
CA ARG A 96 -10.46 -3.57 7.88
C ARG A 96 -9.85 -2.28 7.35
N GLU A 97 -9.97 -1.19 8.11
CA GLU A 97 -9.37 0.08 7.70
C GLU A 97 -7.84 -0.03 7.58
N LEU A 98 -7.17 -0.64 8.57
CA LEU A 98 -5.72 -0.82 8.54
C LEU A 98 -5.28 -1.67 7.35
N TYR A 99 -5.98 -2.78 7.09
CA TYR A 99 -5.66 -3.66 5.97
C TYR A 99 -5.74 -2.89 4.66
N ALA A 100 -6.88 -2.26 4.38
CA ALA A 100 -7.07 -1.51 3.15
C ALA A 100 -6.07 -0.34 3.03
N TYR A 101 -5.74 0.33 4.13
CA TYR A 101 -4.77 1.42 4.15
C TYR A 101 -3.36 0.95 3.78
N TYR A 102 -2.85 -0.10 4.43
CA TYR A 102 -1.51 -0.59 4.12
C TYR A 102 -1.46 -1.31 2.77
N LEU A 103 -2.51 -2.03 2.38
CA LEU A 103 -2.58 -2.65 1.07
C LEU A 103 -2.47 -1.60 -0.03
N ALA A 104 -3.29 -0.54 0.01
CA ALA A 104 -3.20 0.56 -0.94
C ALA A 104 -1.82 1.24 -0.93
N ALA A 105 -1.25 1.53 0.24
CA ALA A 105 0.08 2.12 0.33
C ALA A 105 1.17 1.22 -0.31
N MET A 106 1.09 -0.09 -0.11
CA MET A 106 2.00 -1.05 -0.75
C MET A 106 1.78 -1.13 -2.26
N THR A 107 0.53 -1.14 -2.73
CA THR A 107 0.19 -1.10 -4.17
C THR A 107 0.78 0.14 -4.83
N GLU A 108 0.53 1.32 -4.24
CA GLU A 108 1.09 2.60 -4.69
C GLU A 108 2.61 2.55 -4.76
N TYR A 109 3.25 1.99 -3.73
CA TYR A 109 4.71 1.83 -3.67
C TYR A 109 5.25 1.00 -4.81
N TRP A 110 4.76 -0.21 -5.00
CA TRP A 110 5.28 -1.11 -6.02
C TRP A 110 5.08 -0.56 -7.43
N ARG A 111 3.89 0.02 -7.70
CA ARG A 111 3.61 0.63 -9.00
C ARG A 111 4.46 1.89 -9.23
N SER A 112 4.56 2.77 -8.24
CA SER A 112 5.20 4.09 -8.39
C SER A 112 6.70 4.04 -8.56
N HIS A 113 7.37 2.93 -8.21
CA HIS A 113 8.82 2.80 -8.37
C HIS A 113 9.24 2.25 -9.74
N ARG A 114 8.31 1.70 -10.53
CA ARG A 114 8.61 1.15 -11.88
C ARG A 114 9.76 0.12 -11.87
N LYS A 115 9.83 -0.70 -10.83
CA LYS A 115 10.86 -1.75 -10.66
C LYS A 115 10.35 -3.18 -10.89
N ALA A 116 9.04 -3.35 -11.00
CA ALA A 116 8.39 -4.59 -11.43
C ALA A 116 7.74 -4.35 -12.79
N ALA A 117 7.65 -5.40 -13.60
CA ALA A 117 6.91 -5.37 -14.87
C ALA A 117 5.39 -5.30 -14.65
N GLY A 118 4.91 -5.80 -13.52
CA GLY A 118 3.52 -5.68 -13.12
C GLY A 118 3.32 -5.90 -11.63
N VAL A 119 2.15 -5.46 -11.15
CA VAL A 119 1.68 -5.68 -9.78
C VAL A 119 0.25 -6.21 -9.87
N LEU A 120 0.04 -7.40 -9.33
CA LEU A 120 -1.25 -8.09 -9.28
C LEU A 120 -1.60 -8.33 -7.81
N HIS A 121 -2.84 -8.01 -7.44
CA HIS A 121 -3.31 -8.18 -6.07
C HIS A 121 -3.69 -9.65 -5.82
N PHE A 122 -3.04 -10.25 -4.82
CA PHE A 122 -3.50 -11.49 -4.20
C PHE A 122 -4.57 -11.17 -3.13
N CYS A 123 -5.82 -11.60 -3.29
CA CYS A 123 -6.36 -12.36 -4.42
C CYS A 123 -7.79 -11.91 -4.76
N GLY A 124 -8.23 -12.20 -5.99
CA GLY A 124 -9.57 -11.88 -6.44
C GLY A 124 -10.64 -12.63 -5.66
N LEU A 125 -10.57 -13.97 -5.61
CA LEU A 125 -11.50 -14.84 -4.88
C LEU A 125 -10.74 -16.03 -4.30
N THR A 126 -11.01 -16.38 -3.05
CA THR A 126 -10.45 -17.58 -2.42
C THR A 126 -11.39 -18.12 -1.34
N TYR A 127 -10.92 -19.04 -0.51
CA TYR A 127 -11.66 -19.51 0.66
C TYR A 127 -11.68 -18.44 1.77
N SER A 128 -12.65 -18.52 2.66
CA SER A 128 -12.64 -17.81 3.95
C SER A 128 -13.00 -18.79 5.04
N ARG A 129 -11.98 -19.32 5.72
CA ARG A 129 -12.13 -20.27 6.83
C ARG A 129 -11.78 -19.58 8.15
N PRO A 130 -12.29 -20.07 9.31
CA PRO A 130 -11.97 -19.49 10.61
C PRO A 130 -10.46 -19.35 10.81
N GLY A 131 -10.02 -18.18 11.28
CA GLY A 131 -8.59 -17.90 11.48
C GLY A 131 -8.07 -18.30 12.86
N ASP A 132 -8.95 -18.64 13.79
CA ASP A 132 -8.68 -19.04 15.17
C ASP A 132 -8.37 -20.53 15.32
N LYS A 133 -8.54 -21.32 14.26
CA LYS A 133 -8.21 -22.74 14.22
C LYS A 133 -6.79 -22.98 13.68
N PRO A 134 -6.10 -24.05 14.12
CA PRO A 134 -4.88 -24.49 13.47
C PRO A 134 -5.16 -24.93 12.03
N ARG A 135 -4.13 -24.93 11.18
CA ARG A 135 -4.22 -25.53 9.84
C ARG A 135 -4.22 -27.07 9.97
N PRO A 136 -4.95 -27.80 9.11
CA PRO A 136 -5.61 -27.34 7.87
C PRO A 136 -7.06 -26.84 8.03
N GLU A 137 -7.67 -26.94 9.22
CA GLU A 137 -9.05 -26.50 9.45
C GLU A 137 -9.17 -24.98 9.33
N GLY A 138 -8.18 -24.25 9.87
CA GLY A 138 -8.10 -22.82 9.82
C GLY A 138 -7.64 -22.28 8.46
N GLY A 139 -8.10 -21.08 8.12
CA GLY A 139 -7.74 -20.37 6.89
C GLY A 139 -6.46 -19.58 7.05
N ALA A 140 -5.52 -19.73 6.09
CA ALA A 140 -4.29 -18.94 6.06
C ALA A 140 -4.49 -17.57 5.40
N THR A 141 -5.31 -17.54 4.35
CA THR A 141 -5.60 -16.37 3.53
C THR A 141 -7.11 -16.15 3.39
N SER A 142 -7.50 -15.04 2.81
CA SER A 142 -8.88 -14.78 2.39
C SER A 142 -8.94 -13.74 1.26
N ASP A 143 -10.15 -13.48 0.78
CA ASP A 143 -10.47 -12.43 -0.19
C ASP A 143 -11.13 -11.22 0.50
N HIS A 144 -11.47 -10.22 -0.30
CA HIS A 144 -12.04 -8.95 0.16
C HIS A 144 -13.57 -8.87 -0.02
N PHE A 145 -14.27 -9.98 -0.20
CA PHE A 145 -15.73 -9.97 -0.34
C PHE A 145 -16.44 -9.99 1.02
N LEU A 146 -17.47 -9.16 1.16
CA LEU A 146 -18.46 -9.31 2.23
C LEU A 146 -19.60 -10.25 1.81
N ASP A 147 -19.98 -10.21 0.54
CA ASP A 147 -20.99 -11.07 -0.07
C ASP A 147 -20.53 -11.44 -1.48
N VAL A 148 -20.11 -12.70 -1.67
CA VAL A 148 -19.61 -13.19 -2.97
C VAL A 148 -20.75 -13.30 -3.99
N ALA A 149 -21.96 -13.68 -3.56
CA ALA A 149 -23.09 -13.86 -4.48
C ALA A 149 -23.53 -12.52 -5.09
N LYS A 150 -23.39 -11.43 -4.33
CA LYS A 150 -23.68 -10.06 -4.78
C LYS A 150 -22.44 -9.31 -5.27
N LEU A 151 -21.27 -9.95 -5.30
CA LEU A 151 -19.98 -9.33 -5.63
C LEU A 151 -19.71 -8.05 -4.83
N THR A 152 -20.13 -8.03 -3.56
CA THR A 152 -19.96 -6.88 -2.68
C THR A 152 -18.59 -6.93 -2.01
N PHE A 153 -17.72 -6.00 -2.38
CA PHE A 153 -16.42 -5.82 -1.73
C PHE A 153 -16.55 -5.19 -0.35
N GLU A 154 -15.54 -5.41 0.48
CA GLU A 154 -15.33 -4.66 1.71
C GLU A 154 -15.08 -3.17 1.37
N PRO A 155 -15.81 -2.22 1.97
CA PRO A 155 -15.85 -0.83 1.52
C PRO A 155 -14.54 -0.06 1.72
N HIS A 156 -13.70 -0.40 2.70
CA HIS A 156 -12.39 0.22 2.85
C HIS A 156 -11.44 -0.24 1.75
N PHE A 157 -11.44 -1.54 1.44
CA PHE A 157 -10.71 -2.14 0.34
C PHE A 157 -11.12 -1.50 -0.98
N GLU A 158 -12.42 -1.54 -1.32
CA GLU A 158 -12.93 -1.00 -2.59
C GLU A 158 -12.51 0.45 -2.76
N ARG A 159 -12.71 1.29 -1.74
CA ARG A 159 -12.37 2.71 -1.81
C ARG A 159 -10.87 2.95 -1.99
N ARG A 160 -10.02 2.32 -1.18
CA ARG A 160 -8.57 2.63 -1.15
C ARG A 160 -7.80 1.94 -2.28
N VAL A 161 -8.14 0.69 -2.57
CA VAL A 161 -7.41 -0.14 -3.54
C VAL A 161 -7.82 0.23 -4.97
N ARG A 162 -9.06 0.69 -5.20
CA ARG A 162 -9.46 1.31 -6.48
C ARG A 162 -8.53 2.46 -6.86
N ASP A 163 -8.31 3.40 -5.94
CA ASP A 163 -7.45 4.55 -6.19
C ASP A 163 -5.99 4.10 -6.41
N ALA A 164 -5.50 3.16 -5.58
CA ALA A 164 -4.14 2.64 -5.68
C ALA A 164 -3.87 1.86 -6.98
N PHE A 165 -4.90 1.31 -7.64
CA PHE A 165 -4.82 0.65 -8.95
C PHE A 165 -5.29 1.51 -10.12
N SER A 166 -5.61 2.79 -9.90
CA SER A 166 -5.99 3.69 -11.00
C SER A 166 -4.90 3.72 -12.09
N PRO A 167 -5.24 3.64 -13.39
CA PRO A 167 -4.27 3.62 -14.49
C PRO A 167 -3.32 4.82 -14.45
N VAL A 168 -3.83 5.99 -14.06
CA VAL A 168 -2.99 7.11 -13.64
C VAL A 168 -3.02 7.15 -12.13
N GLY A 169 -1.88 6.86 -11.51
CA GLY A 169 -1.74 6.69 -10.08
C GLY A 169 -0.81 7.73 -9.47
N LEU A 170 -0.85 7.86 -8.15
CA LEU A 170 0.11 8.66 -7.41
C LEU A 170 0.45 8.00 -6.08
N MET A 171 1.53 8.46 -5.45
CA MET A 171 1.93 8.00 -4.14
C MET A 171 2.48 9.18 -3.34
N ILE A 172 2.10 9.32 -2.07
CA ILE A 172 2.86 10.14 -1.14
C ILE A 172 4.06 9.34 -0.64
N ASP A 173 5.28 9.80 -0.96
CA ASP A 173 6.52 9.16 -0.54
C ASP A 173 6.93 9.63 0.88
N LEU A 174 6.11 9.24 1.85
CA LEU A 174 6.33 9.50 3.27
C LEU A 174 5.99 8.25 4.08
N TRP A 175 7.02 7.63 4.66
CA TRP A 175 6.91 6.37 5.41
C TRP A 175 7.19 6.54 6.91
N ASP A 176 7.67 7.71 7.31
CA ASP A 176 7.83 8.08 8.72
C ASP A 176 6.46 8.30 9.35
N GLU A 177 6.14 7.51 10.37
CA GLU A 177 4.90 7.67 11.15
C GLU A 177 5.00 8.83 12.15
N THR A 178 6.19 9.38 12.34
CA THR A 178 6.44 10.45 13.29
C THR A 178 7.45 11.44 12.76
N LEU A 179 7.06 12.72 12.77
CA LEU A 179 7.84 13.83 12.26
C LEU A 179 8.21 14.82 13.37
N PRO A 180 9.35 15.52 13.24
CA PRO A 180 9.68 16.64 14.11
C PRO A 180 8.77 17.84 13.84
N ALA A 181 8.50 18.60 14.89
CA ALA A 181 7.61 19.75 14.88
C ALA A 181 8.21 20.98 14.18
N GLY A 182 7.36 21.80 13.56
CA GLY A 182 7.70 23.17 13.17
C GLY A 182 8.67 23.36 11.99
N GLN A 183 9.17 22.28 11.38
CA GLN A 183 10.03 22.35 10.21
C GLN A 183 9.23 22.34 8.90
N THR A 184 9.81 22.88 7.83
CA THR A 184 9.32 22.62 6.47
C THR A 184 9.91 21.31 5.97
N ARG A 185 9.08 20.41 5.45
CA ARG A 185 9.52 19.13 4.89
C ARG A 185 9.19 19.06 3.40
N ALA A 186 10.18 18.66 2.60
CA ALA A 186 9.95 18.31 1.21
C ALA A 186 9.25 16.94 1.14
N ILE A 187 8.03 16.92 0.60
CA ILE A 187 7.25 15.71 0.37
C ILE A 187 7.26 15.42 -1.12
N LYS A 188 7.78 14.25 -1.50
CA LYS A 188 7.75 13.78 -2.89
C LYS A 188 6.42 13.07 -3.15
N VAL A 189 5.85 13.34 -4.32
CA VAL A 189 4.66 12.69 -4.84
C VAL A 189 4.96 12.18 -6.25
N PRO A 190 5.41 10.91 -6.38
CA PRO A 190 5.46 10.26 -7.68
C PRO A 190 4.07 10.15 -8.29
N VAL A 191 3.98 10.41 -9.58
CA VAL A 191 2.81 10.22 -10.43
C VAL A 191 3.20 9.26 -11.54
N ILE A 192 2.36 8.28 -11.79
CA ILE A 192 2.58 7.27 -12.82
C ILE A 192 1.43 7.26 -13.82
N ASN A 193 1.75 6.90 -15.06
CA ASN A 193 0.80 6.76 -16.14
C ASN A 193 0.97 5.38 -16.77
N ASP A 194 -0.02 4.50 -16.63
CA ASP A 194 -0.03 3.16 -17.24
C ASP A 194 -0.72 3.16 -18.61
N LEU A 195 -1.15 4.32 -19.10
CA LEU A 195 -1.77 4.45 -20.41
C LEU A 195 -0.73 4.48 -21.53
N ASP A 196 -1.16 4.07 -22.71
CA ASP A 196 -0.46 4.12 -24.00
C ASP A 196 -0.39 5.53 -24.63
N ARG A 197 -0.78 6.55 -23.86
CA ARG A 197 -0.78 7.96 -24.27
C ARG A 197 -0.35 8.87 -23.11
N PRO A 198 0.14 10.09 -23.38
CA PRO A 198 0.44 11.05 -22.34
C PRO A 198 -0.78 11.38 -21.49
N TRP A 199 -0.55 11.65 -20.21
CA TRP A 199 -1.54 12.21 -19.29
C TRP A 199 -1.11 13.61 -18.85
N GLU A 200 -2.05 14.54 -18.80
CA GLU A 200 -1.85 15.89 -18.29
C GLU A 200 -2.95 16.23 -17.28
N GLY A 201 -2.57 16.86 -16.18
CA GLY A 201 -3.52 17.24 -15.15
C GLY A 201 -2.90 18.04 -14.02
N ARG A 202 -3.62 18.10 -12.89
CA ARG A 202 -3.17 18.79 -11.68
C ARG A 202 -3.12 17.84 -10.51
N VAL A 203 -2.06 17.95 -9.72
CA VAL A 203 -1.87 17.21 -8.47
C VAL A 203 -1.99 18.18 -7.31
N GLN A 204 -2.88 17.88 -6.38
CA GLN A 204 -3.06 18.65 -5.16
C GLN A 204 -2.57 17.85 -3.96
N LEU A 205 -1.74 18.46 -3.11
CA LEU A 205 -1.36 17.91 -1.82
C LEU A 205 -1.98 18.76 -0.71
N LYS A 206 -2.63 18.10 0.25
CA LYS A 206 -3.24 18.70 1.44
C LYS A 206 -2.61 18.14 2.70
N LEU A 207 -2.48 19.00 3.71
CA LEU A 207 -2.22 18.63 5.09
C LEU A 207 -3.48 18.88 5.92
N LEU A 208 -4.00 17.83 6.56
CA LEU A 208 -5.23 17.85 7.33
C LEU A 208 -4.98 17.52 8.81
N GLN A 209 -5.82 18.08 9.68
CA GLN A 209 -5.99 17.68 11.07
C GLN A 209 -7.48 17.40 11.30
N GLY A 210 -7.87 16.13 11.36
CA GLY A 210 -9.28 15.76 11.19
C GLY A 210 -9.78 16.24 9.83
N ASP A 211 -10.94 16.89 9.80
CA ASP A 211 -11.53 17.42 8.57
C ASP A 211 -10.99 18.82 8.19
N ARG A 212 -10.17 19.44 9.05
CA ARG A 212 -9.64 20.77 8.81
C ARG A 212 -8.42 20.71 7.91
N CYS A 213 -8.48 21.40 6.76
CA CYS A 213 -7.32 21.63 5.91
C CYS A 213 -6.43 22.75 6.49
N LEU A 214 -5.21 22.40 6.88
CA LEU A 214 -4.23 23.33 7.43
C LEU A 214 -3.34 23.95 6.36
N TRP A 215 -3.07 23.20 5.29
CA TRP A 215 -2.25 23.64 4.18
C TRP A 215 -2.62 22.87 2.93
N GLN A 216 -2.52 23.52 1.77
CA GLN A 216 -2.68 22.87 0.47
C GLN A 216 -1.82 23.56 -0.60
N GLN A 217 -1.37 22.79 -1.59
CA GLN A 217 -0.74 23.31 -2.79
C GLN A 217 -1.12 22.44 -3.99
N THR A 218 -1.28 23.07 -5.16
CA THR A 218 -1.58 22.38 -6.42
C THR A 218 -0.47 22.65 -7.42
N LYS A 219 -0.08 21.63 -8.20
CA LYS A 219 0.91 21.73 -9.27
C LYS A 219 0.37 21.06 -10.53
N SER A 220 0.66 21.63 -11.69
CA SER A 220 0.46 20.95 -12.98
C SER A 220 1.44 19.80 -13.13
N CYS A 221 1.03 18.75 -13.81
CA CYS A 221 1.85 17.58 -14.07
C CYS A 221 1.49 17.01 -15.44
N ARG A 222 2.52 16.62 -16.19
CA ARG A 222 2.41 15.86 -17.43
C ARG A 222 3.26 14.62 -17.25
N VAL A 223 2.70 13.45 -17.55
CA VAL A 223 3.41 12.18 -17.51
C VAL A 223 3.26 11.52 -18.86
N GLU A 224 4.37 11.26 -19.53
CA GLU A 224 4.37 10.56 -20.82
C GLU A 224 3.76 9.16 -20.69
N SER A 225 3.44 8.55 -21.85
CA SER A 225 2.92 7.18 -21.89
C SER A 225 3.84 6.20 -21.15
N LEU A 226 3.25 5.31 -20.36
CA LEU A 226 3.96 4.31 -19.53
C LEU A 226 5.00 4.95 -18.59
N GLY A 227 4.90 6.26 -18.36
CA GLY A 227 5.91 7.07 -17.72
C GLY A 227 5.73 7.23 -16.21
N ARG A 228 6.61 8.07 -15.65
CA ARG A 228 6.61 8.48 -14.25
C ARG A 228 7.21 9.87 -14.11
N GLU A 229 6.58 10.70 -13.30
CA GLU A 229 7.12 11.99 -12.84
C GLU A 229 7.13 12.08 -11.32
N VAL A 230 7.99 12.94 -10.77
CA VAL A 230 8.05 13.16 -9.31
C VAL A 230 7.90 14.63 -8.99
N LEU A 231 6.78 14.99 -8.39
CA LEU A 231 6.56 16.32 -7.86
C LEU A 231 7.13 16.43 -6.44
N SER A 232 7.71 17.57 -6.08
CA SER A 232 8.15 17.86 -4.72
C SER A 232 7.34 19.03 -4.15
N PHE A 233 6.81 18.89 -2.95
CA PHE A 233 6.00 19.88 -2.25
C PHE A 233 6.69 20.30 -0.95
N SER A 234 6.81 21.61 -0.70
CA SER A 234 7.37 22.14 0.55
C SER A 234 6.24 22.32 1.56
N VAL A 235 6.10 21.36 2.47
CA VAL A 235 5.00 21.32 3.44
C VAL A 235 5.47 21.87 4.79
N PRO A 236 4.89 22.98 5.30
CA PRO A 236 5.16 23.47 6.64
C PRO A 236 4.50 22.55 7.67
N LEU A 237 5.31 21.89 8.50
CA LEU A 237 4.79 20.99 9.54
C LEU A 237 4.34 21.80 10.77
N PRO A 238 3.16 21.49 11.36
CA PRO A 238 2.68 22.14 12.57
C PRO A 238 3.64 21.99 13.76
N LYS A 239 3.53 22.91 14.73
CA LYS A 239 4.27 22.81 16.00
C LYS A 239 3.59 21.91 17.03
N ALA A 240 2.27 21.80 16.96
CA ALA A 240 1.47 21.09 17.94
C ALA A 240 1.62 19.57 17.81
N ALA A 241 1.83 18.89 18.93
CA ALA A 241 1.84 17.44 18.99
C ALA A 241 0.42 16.90 18.74
N ALA A 242 0.20 16.31 17.57
CA ALA A 242 -1.08 15.73 17.17
C ALA A 242 -0.88 14.69 16.05
N ARG A 243 -1.97 14.05 15.64
CA ARG A 243 -2.03 13.22 14.43
C ARG A 243 -2.49 14.08 13.26
N PHE A 244 -1.82 13.91 12.13
CA PHE A 244 -2.10 14.62 10.88
C PHE A 244 -2.19 13.65 9.71
N GLN A 245 -2.79 14.12 8.63
CA GLN A 245 -2.94 13.38 7.38
C GLN A 245 -2.39 14.20 6.22
N LEU A 246 -1.57 13.58 5.38
CA LEU A 246 -1.35 14.06 4.02
C LEU A 246 -2.30 13.35 3.07
N VAL A 247 -2.94 14.12 2.20
CA VAL A 247 -3.80 13.61 1.13
C VAL A 247 -3.34 14.23 -0.17
N ALA A 248 -2.93 13.38 -1.12
CA ALA A 248 -2.59 13.79 -2.46
C ALA A 248 -3.70 13.33 -3.41
N GLU A 249 -4.12 14.18 -4.33
CA GLU A 249 -5.26 13.94 -5.22
C GLU A 249 -4.89 14.29 -6.67
N LEU A 250 -5.27 13.43 -7.63
CA LEU A 250 -5.36 13.83 -9.04
C LEU A 250 -6.67 14.60 -9.24
N LEU A 251 -6.57 15.85 -9.68
CA LEU A 251 -7.72 16.66 -10.03
C LEU A 251 -8.08 16.46 -11.50
N GLY A 252 -9.38 16.34 -11.79
CA GLY A 252 -9.89 16.21 -13.16
C GLY A 252 -9.90 14.79 -13.72
N PHE A 253 -9.69 13.77 -12.88
CA PHE A 253 -9.83 12.37 -13.27
C PHE A 253 -11.28 11.90 -13.03
N GLY A 254 -12.18 12.17 -13.99
CA GLY A 254 -13.60 11.82 -13.88
C GLY A 254 -14.30 12.39 -12.63
N ASP A 255 -15.37 11.73 -12.20
CA ASP A 255 -16.20 12.17 -11.06
C ASP A 255 -15.62 11.80 -9.67
N CYS A 256 -14.62 10.92 -9.63
CA CYS A 256 -13.99 10.45 -8.39
C CYS A 256 -12.49 10.73 -8.40
N PRO A 257 -11.97 11.61 -7.51
CA PRO A 257 -10.54 11.87 -7.45
C PRO A 257 -9.78 10.61 -7.01
N VAL A 258 -8.66 10.33 -7.68
CA VAL A 258 -7.69 9.30 -7.29
C VAL A 258 -6.84 9.85 -6.15
N ARG A 259 -6.75 9.12 -5.03
CA ARG A 259 -6.08 9.60 -3.82
C ARG A 259 -4.96 8.69 -3.34
N SER A 260 -3.90 9.31 -2.83
CA SER A 260 -2.92 8.68 -1.94
C SER A 260 -2.97 9.36 -0.58
N VAL A 261 -2.85 8.58 0.50
CA VAL A 261 -3.01 9.06 1.87
C VAL A 261 -1.85 8.57 2.74
N ARG A 262 -1.30 9.45 3.59
CA ARG A 262 -0.35 9.07 4.65
C ARG A 262 -0.71 9.72 5.97
N TRP A 263 -0.73 8.91 7.03
CA TRP A 263 -0.89 9.38 8.40
C TRP A 263 0.48 9.51 9.07
N PHE A 264 0.65 10.57 9.87
CA PHE A 264 1.81 10.74 10.72
C PHE A 264 1.44 11.49 12.00
N ARG A 265 2.33 11.45 12.99
CA ARG A 265 2.22 12.22 14.23
C ARG A 265 3.35 13.22 14.32
N ILE A 266 3.12 14.33 15.01
CA ILE A 266 4.19 15.24 15.40
C ILE A 266 4.54 14.98 16.86
N ARG A 267 5.83 14.78 17.15
CA ARG A 267 6.32 14.74 18.54
C ARG A 267 6.34 16.15 19.10
N ALA A 268 5.98 16.30 20.37
CA ALA A 268 6.25 17.54 21.10
C ALA A 268 7.75 17.83 21.01
N SER A 269 8.11 19.09 20.77
CA SER A 269 9.47 19.56 21.00
C SER A 269 9.80 19.31 22.48
N GLN A 270 10.85 18.54 22.75
CA GLN A 270 11.48 18.53 24.07
C GLN A 270 12.03 19.92 24.39
#